data_AF-A0A8I1SJI9-F1
#
_entry.id   AF-A0A8I1SJI9-F1
#
_cell.length_a   1.000
_cell.length_b   1.000
_cell.length_c   1.000
_cell.angle_alpha   90.00
_cell.angle_beta   90.00
_cell.angle_gamma   90.00
#
_symmetry.space_group_name_H-M   'P 1'
#
loop_
_entity.id
_entity.type
_entity.pdbx_description
1 polymer ?
#
loop_
_entity_poly.entity_id
_entity_poly.type
_entity_poly.pdbx_seq_one_letter_code
_entity_poly.pdbx_strand_id
1 'polypeptide(L)'
;MQNRLMVGFTKKIAVIGIALALSACSFLQKDNFTVVGEITDHGNECVTFRAEDGTLYALANKASRFRPGDKVRVTGHMALMTTCTEATTLIVDKIVMLSPGN
;
A
#
# COMPACT_ATOMS: atom_id res chain seq x y z
N MET A 1 24.75 51.58 37.51
CA MET A 1 25.72 50.69 36.84
C MET A 1 24.93 49.88 35.81
N GLN A 2 25.28 50.04 34.52
CA GLN A 2 25.20 49.13 33.35
C GLN A 2 24.27 47.89 33.46
N ASN A 3 23.36 47.53 32.53
CA ASN A 3 23.42 47.42 31.06
C ASN A 3 21.98 47.31 30.51
N ARG A 4 21.52 48.14 29.57
CA ARG A 4 21.56 47.95 28.09
C ARG A 4 21.56 46.48 27.62
N LEU A 5 20.39 45.99 27.21
CA LEU A 5 20.18 45.28 25.92
C LEU A 5 18.67 45.09 25.69
N MET A 6 18.05 46.16 25.21
CA MET A 6 16.78 46.11 24.50
C MET A 6 17.10 45.68 23.06
N VAL A 7 16.96 44.39 22.75
CA VAL A 7 16.86 43.83 21.39
C VAL A 7 15.88 42.65 21.56
N GLY A 8 14.57 42.81 21.42
CA GLY A 8 13.94 43.18 20.15
C GLY A 8 13.66 41.93 19.32
N PHE A 9 12.86 40.96 19.80
CA PHE A 9 12.32 39.88 18.98
C PHE A 9 10.95 39.38 19.49
N THR A 10 9.97 40.28 19.48
CA THR A 10 8.55 40.07 19.83
C THR A 10 7.78 39.24 18.78
N LYS A 11 8.42 38.31 18.05
CA LYS A 11 7.78 37.65 16.89
C LYS A 11 8.30 36.23 16.58
N LYS A 12 8.59 35.37 17.56
CA LYS A 12 9.03 33.97 17.27
C LYS A 12 8.52 32.89 18.23
N ILE A 13 7.30 33.01 18.78
CA ILE A 13 6.74 31.97 19.68
C ILE A 13 5.50 31.26 19.11
N ALA A 14 5.04 31.61 17.89
CA ALA A 14 3.83 31.00 17.30
C ALA A 14 4.08 29.79 16.37
N VAL A 15 5.33 29.30 16.22
CA VAL A 15 5.65 28.25 15.23
C VAL A 15 5.92 26.88 15.87
N ILE A 16 6.16 26.80 17.17
CA ILE A 16 6.56 25.53 17.82
C ILE A 16 5.34 24.64 18.15
N GLY A 17 4.13 25.20 18.26
CA GLY A 17 2.92 24.44 18.61
C GLY A 17 2.36 23.52 17.51
N ILE A 18 2.61 23.84 16.23
CA ILE A 18 2.01 23.08 15.10
C ILE A 18 2.82 21.83 14.76
N ALA A 19 4.13 21.81 15.07
CA ALA A 19 4.99 20.67 14.76
C ALA A 19 4.66 19.40 15.57
N LEU A 20 4.06 19.54 16.76
CA LEU A 20 3.68 18.40 17.62
C LEU A 20 2.28 17.84 17.30
N ALA A 21 1.41 18.58 16.61
CA ALA A 21 0.06 18.10 16.25
C ALA A 21 0.04 17.27 14.96
N LEU A 22 1.06 17.41 14.10
CA LEU A 22 1.15 16.69 12.83
C LEU A 22 1.61 15.22 12.97
N SER A 23 2.06 14.78 14.14
CA SER A 23 2.54 13.41 14.36
C SER A 23 1.44 12.37 14.61
N ALA A 24 0.16 12.77 14.65
CA ALA A 24 -0.97 11.85 14.89
C ALA A 24 -1.73 11.43 13.62
N CYS A 25 -1.36 11.92 12.44
CA CYS A 25 -2.12 11.68 11.19
C CYS A 25 -1.84 10.34 10.48
N SER A 26 -1.01 9.45 11.01
CA SER A 26 -0.65 8.21 10.30
C SER A 26 -1.45 6.96 10.69
N PHE A 27 -2.35 7.02 11.68
CA PHE A 27 -2.93 5.81 12.29
C PHE A 27 -4.25 5.30 11.70
N LEU A 28 -4.73 5.87 10.60
CA LEU A 28 -5.85 5.31 9.82
C LEU A 28 -5.35 4.62 8.54
N GLN A 29 -4.16 4.02 8.61
CA GLN A 29 -3.64 3.21 7.52
C GLN A 29 -4.33 1.85 7.55
N LYS A 30 -5.56 1.78 7.04
CA LYS A 30 -6.10 0.50 6.58
C LYS A 30 -5.13 0.04 5.50
N ASP A 31 -4.41 -1.05 5.71
CA ASP A 31 -3.33 -1.58 4.85
C ASP A 31 -3.86 -2.06 3.47
N ASN A 32 -4.60 -1.20 2.78
CA ASN A 32 -5.02 -1.39 1.43
C ASN A 32 -3.93 -0.80 0.54
N PHE A 33 -3.24 -1.67 -0.19
CA PHE A 33 -2.28 -1.24 -1.19
C PHE A 33 -2.84 -1.54 -2.58
N THR A 34 -2.43 -0.71 -3.54
CA THR A 34 -2.77 -0.88 -4.95
C THR A 34 -1.50 -1.15 -5.72
N VAL A 35 -1.46 -2.27 -6.42
CA VAL A 35 -0.28 -2.76 -7.14
C VAL A 35 -0.67 -3.18 -8.55
N VAL A 36 0.22 -2.91 -9.50
CA VAL A 36 0.09 -3.31 -10.90
C VAL A 36 1.01 -4.49 -11.14
N GLY A 37 0.59 -5.38 -12.04
CA GLY A 37 1.36 -6.57 -12.39
C GLY A 37 0.60 -7.48 -13.34
N GLU A 38 0.98 -8.74 -13.33
CA GLU A 38 0.51 -9.75 -14.27
C GLU A 38 -0.04 -10.98 -13.53
N ILE A 39 -1.14 -11.54 -14.04
CA ILE A 39 -1.64 -12.83 -13.58
C ILE A 39 -0.72 -13.94 -14.11
N THR A 40 -0.41 -14.90 -13.26
CA THR A 40 0.52 -16.00 -13.56
C THR A 40 -0.17 -17.34 -13.32
N ASP A 41 0.43 -18.42 -13.83
CA ASP A 41 -0.05 -19.81 -13.69
C ASP A 41 0.74 -20.60 -12.62
N HIS A 42 1.44 -19.91 -11.73
CA HIS A 42 2.32 -20.53 -10.73
C HIS A 42 1.58 -21.12 -9.52
N GLY A 43 0.30 -20.81 -9.34
CA GLY A 43 -0.50 -21.31 -8.22
C GLY A 43 -1.26 -22.58 -8.55
N ASN A 44 -1.27 -23.54 -7.61
CA ASN A 44 -2.02 -24.78 -7.74
C ASN A 44 -3.43 -24.66 -7.16
N GLU A 45 -3.56 -23.92 -6.05
CA GLU A 45 -4.83 -23.72 -5.34
C GLU A 45 -5.43 -22.34 -5.61
N CYS A 46 -4.59 -21.30 -5.67
CA CYS A 46 -5.02 -19.91 -5.85
C CYS A 46 -4.37 -19.28 -7.09
N VAL A 47 -5.09 -18.38 -7.75
CA VAL A 47 -4.51 -17.60 -8.85
C VAL A 47 -3.37 -16.74 -8.31
N THR A 48 -2.21 -16.81 -8.95
CA THR A 48 -1.04 -16.04 -8.56
C THR A 48 -0.90 -14.77 -9.38
N PHE A 49 -0.41 -13.71 -8.76
CA PHE A 49 -0.19 -12.40 -9.35
C PHE A 49 1.24 -11.97 -9.06
N ARG A 50 1.99 -11.62 -10.10
CA ARG A 50 3.33 -11.07 -9.98
C ARG A 50 3.27 -9.57 -10.18
N ALA A 51 3.59 -8.82 -9.12
CA ALA A 51 3.71 -7.38 -9.15
C ALA A 51 4.89 -6.93 -10.05
N GLU A 52 4.85 -5.68 -10.51
CA GLU A 52 5.94 -5.08 -11.30
C GLU A 52 7.28 -5.04 -10.56
N ASP A 53 7.26 -5.01 -9.22
CA ASP A 53 8.46 -5.12 -8.39
C ASP A 53 9.02 -6.55 -8.27
N GLY A 54 8.35 -7.53 -8.90
CA GLY A 54 8.72 -8.95 -8.91
C GLY A 54 8.10 -9.77 -7.77
N THR A 55 7.42 -9.14 -6.82
CA THR A 55 6.79 -9.83 -5.69
C THR A 55 5.64 -10.72 -6.19
N LEU A 56 5.61 -11.97 -5.72
CA LEU A 56 4.55 -12.92 -6.02
C LEU A 56 3.51 -12.90 -4.90
N TYR A 57 2.24 -12.77 -5.27
CA TYR A 57 1.10 -12.82 -4.37
C TYR A 57 0.12 -13.92 -4.79
N ALA A 58 -0.51 -14.56 -3.81
CA ALA A 58 -1.66 -15.42 -4.05
C ALA A 58 -2.95 -14.63 -3.85
N LEU A 59 -3.89 -14.69 -4.80
CA LEU A 59 -5.14 -13.93 -4.74
C LEU A 59 -6.27 -14.80 -4.18
N ALA A 60 -6.69 -14.53 -2.94
CA ALA A 60 -7.58 -15.44 -2.19
C ALA A 60 -9.02 -15.53 -2.73
N ASN A 61 -9.58 -14.46 -3.31
CA ASN A 61 -11.04 -14.37 -3.44
C ASN A 61 -11.60 -13.75 -4.74
N LYS A 62 -10.81 -13.25 -5.69
CA LYS A 62 -11.38 -12.55 -6.87
C LYS A 62 -10.55 -12.58 -8.16
N ALA A 63 -10.05 -13.73 -8.59
CA ALA A 63 -9.20 -13.77 -9.79
C ALA A 63 -9.56 -14.81 -10.85
N SER A 64 -10.61 -15.63 -10.65
CA SER A 64 -10.96 -16.71 -11.58
C SER A 64 -11.35 -16.27 -13.01
N ARG A 65 -11.73 -15.00 -13.19
CA ARG A 65 -12.08 -14.44 -14.50
C ARG A 65 -10.87 -13.94 -15.31
N PHE A 66 -9.71 -13.84 -14.68
CA PHE A 66 -8.47 -13.41 -15.33
C PHE A 66 -7.64 -14.63 -15.67
N ARG A 67 -6.86 -14.51 -16.73
CA ARG A 67 -6.01 -15.58 -17.26
C ARG A 67 -4.54 -15.23 -17.05
N PRO A 68 -3.66 -16.24 -16.96
CA PRO A 68 -2.23 -16.02 -17.04
C PRO A 68 -1.88 -15.12 -18.23
N GLY A 69 -1.01 -14.13 -18.01
CA GLY A 69 -0.66 -13.09 -18.98
C GLY A 69 -1.47 -11.79 -18.87
N ASP A 70 -2.64 -11.80 -18.23
CA ASP A 70 -3.45 -10.59 -18.06
C ASP A 70 -2.72 -9.57 -17.19
N LYS A 71 -2.56 -8.34 -17.71
CA LYS A 71 -2.07 -7.21 -16.92
C LYS A 71 -3.22 -6.59 -16.17
N VAL A 72 -3.08 -6.50 -14.85
CA VAL A 72 -4.14 -6.07 -13.95
C VAL A 72 -3.61 -5.08 -12.91
N ARG A 73 -4.52 -4.23 -12.43
CA ARG A 73 -4.31 -3.45 -11.20
C ARG A 73 -5.14 -4.05 -10.09
N VAL A 74 -4.48 -4.49 -9.03
CA VAL A 74 -5.08 -5.10 -7.84
C VAL A 74 -5.04 -4.09 -6.69
N THR A 75 -6.17 -3.87 -6.06
CA THR A 75 -6.28 -3.18 -4.77
C THR A 75 -6.77 -4.19 -3.75
N GLY A 76 -6.07 -4.28 -2.62
CA GLY A 76 -6.41 -5.22 -1.58
C GLY A 76 -5.52 -5.08 -0.35
N HIS A 77 -5.63 -6.04 0.54
CA HIS A 77 -4.92 -6.06 1.81
C HIS A 77 -4.36 -7.46 2.11
N MET A 78 -3.33 -7.52 2.95
CA MET A 78 -2.70 -8.80 3.31
C MET A 78 -3.62 -9.66 4.16
N ALA A 79 -3.62 -10.96 3.87
CA ALA A 79 -4.32 -11.96 4.65
C ALA A 79 -3.34 -12.66 5.60
N LEU A 80 -3.71 -12.77 6.89
CA LEU A 80 -2.87 -13.42 7.91
C LEU A 80 -3.07 -14.94 7.98
N MET A 81 -4.25 -15.45 7.58
CA MET A 81 -4.58 -16.88 7.61
C MET A 81 -5.38 -17.25 6.35
N THR A 82 -4.77 -18.00 5.45
CA THR A 82 -5.36 -18.40 4.17
C THR A 82 -4.97 -19.82 3.82
N THR A 83 -5.75 -20.44 2.93
CA THR A 83 -5.46 -21.77 2.38
C THR A 83 -4.39 -21.72 1.31
N CYS A 84 -4.21 -20.59 0.61
CA CYS A 84 -3.17 -20.46 -0.41
C CYS A 84 -1.78 -20.57 0.23
N THR A 85 -1.02 -21.59 -0.16
CA THR A 85 0.31 -21.89 0.44
C THR A 85 1.48 -21.42 -0.44
N GLU A 86 1.22 -20.97 -1.66
CA GLU A 86 2.24 -20.73 -2.68
C GLU A 86 2.95 -19.39 -2.52
N ALA A 87 2.30 -18.41 -1.90
CA ALA A 87 2.82 -17.05 -1.75
C ALA A 87 2.12 -16.28 -0.62
N THR A 88 2.64 -15.08 -0.32
CA THR A 88 1.94 -14.12 0.53
C THR A 88 0.55 -13.85 -0.04
N THR A 89 -0.48 -14.04 0.79
CA THR A 89 -1.84 -13.99 0.31
C THR A 89 -2.43 -12.59 0.43
N LEU A 90 -3.12 -12.18 -0.63
CA LEU A 90 -3.74 -10.88 -0.78
C LEU A 90 -5.25 -11.07 -0.97
N ILE A 91 -6.04 -10.44 -0.10
CA ILE A 91 -7.49 -10.36 -0.25
C ILE A 91 -7.79 -9.22 -1.21
N VAL A 92 -8.40 -9.55 -2.34
CA VAL A 92 -8.68 -8.60 -3.40
C VAL A 92 -9.97 -7.84 -3.09
N ASP A 93 -9.85 -6.54 -2.88
CA ASP A 93 -10.99 -5.64 -2.77
C ASP A 93 -11.51 -5.29 -4.17
N LYS A 94 -10.58 -4.89 -5.05
CA LYS A 94 -10.85 -4.49 -6.43
C LYS A 94 -9.73 -4.99 -7.36
N ILE A 95 -10.13 -5.46 -8.54
CA ILE A 95 -9.19 -5.84 -9.60
C ILE A 95 -9.74 -5.37 -10.95
N VAL A 96 -8.87 -4.70 -11.71
CA VAL A 96 -9.21 -4.09 -13.01
C VAL A 96 -8.22 -4.58 -14.05
N MET A 97 -8.74 -5.03 -15.20
CA MET A 97 -7.93 -5.36 -16.37
C MET A 97 -7.36 -4.08 -16.96
N LEU A 98 -6.05 -4.07 -17.22
CA LEU A 98 -5.36 -3.01 -17.93
C LEU A 98 -5.11 -3.43 -19.38
N SER A 99 -4.67 -4.67 -19.59
CA SER A 99 -4.47 -5.28 -20.91
C SER A 99 -4.66 -6.79 -20.80
N PRO A 100 -5.28 -7.45 -21.80
CA PRO A 100 -5.32 -8.91 -21.86
C PRO A 100 -3.92 -9.48 -22.09
N GLY A 101 -3.71 -10.72 -21.64
CA GLY A 101 -2.56 -11.55 -22.02
C GLY A 101 -2.60 -11.93 -23.49
N ASN A 102 -1.41 -12.17 -24.07
CA ASN A 102 -1.25 -12.64 -25.45
C ASN A 102 -1.53 -14.14 -25.60
#